data_AF-A0A4Q4ZNB6-F1
#
_entry.id   AF-A0A4Q4ZNB6-F1
#
_cell.length_a   1.000
_cell.length_b   1.000
_cell.length_c   1.000
_cell.angle_alpha   90.00
_cell.angle_beta   90.00
_cell.angle_gamma   90.00
#
_symmetry.space_group_name_H-M   'P 1'
#
loop_
_entity.id
_entity.type
_entity.pdbx_description
1 polymer ?
#
loop_
_entity_poly.entity_id
_entity_poly.type
_entity_poly.pdbx_seq_one_letter_code
_entity_poly.pdbx_strand_id
1 'polypeptide(L)'
;MLEVVLRSQSVAKGPFPGTRGTWASSVSSKAVGEYSTDNKDQGAILDVHLSVDEVTARDDEQYGVPRGISCGRPTTVEFEPRIYLEAQYPSDQAPKANTGKCAMPITMAWTRYLIVLFLPSILFLVWRRSRRQVPVSVNYHFSRRCNKTCGFCFHTAKTSHIETLGRAKDGLRLLQRAGMRKINFAGGEPFLYPKFLGELVDFCKDNLRLESVSIVTNGSLVKEDFLRRHGRNVDILAVSCDSFDEATNIKIGRGSGDQVRQLYQIAAWCKHYGIKFKINTVVCRLNYMENMNHHINALQPFRWKCFQVLIIPGENDSAETIRDGRRFIITDDEYETFCRMHRQQKSFVAEPNRLMARSYLILDEYMRFLDKDGRRTSDSILDVGVQKALNSVQWDEQAFVERGGIYDWSRGKTMCSSERSGLDW
;
A
#
# COMPACT_ATOMS: atom_id res chain seq x y z
N MET A 1 -17.49 -6.06 47.25
CA MET A 1 -17.96 -7.23 48.01
C MET A 1 -18.86 -8.04 47.09
N LEU A 2 -18.34 -9.15 46.54
CA LEU A 2 -19.05 -10.09 45.66
C LEU A 2 -18.12 -11.32 45.56
N GLU A 3 -18.64 -12.51 45.85
CA GLU A 3 -17.81 -13.69 46.10
C GLU A 3 -17.39 -14.41 44.81
N VAL A 4 -16.14 -14.89 44.79
CA VAL A 4 -15.66 -15.84 43.77
C VAL A 4 -15.54 -17.21 44.43
N VAL A 5 -16.48 -18.11 44.10
CA VAL A 5 -16.52 -19.46 44.67
C VAL A 5 -15.43 -20.34 44.06
N LEU A 6 -14.33 -20.54 44.79
CA LEU A 6 -13.34 -21.57 44.50
C LEU A 6 -13.80 -22.91 45.06
N ARG A 7 -13.84 -23.96 44.22
CA ARG A 7 -13.94 -25.36 44.67
C ARG A 7 -12.63 -26.09 44.41
N SER A 8 -12.06 -26.65 45.47
CA SER A 8 -10.93 -27.56 45.43
C SER A 8 -11.40 -29.02 45.30
N GLN A 9 -10.54 -29.86 44.75
CA GLN A 9 -10.53 -31.31 44.99
C GLN A 9 -9.08 -31.79 45.08
N SER A 10 -8.86 -32.88 45.82
CA SER A 10 -7.53 -33.25 46.30
C SER A 10 -7.18 -34.74 46.11
N VAL A 11 -6.04 -34.97 45.45
CA VAL A 11 -5.00 -35.99 45.75
C VAL A 11 -5.43 -37.45 45.99
N ALA A 12 -4.87 -38.34 45.17
CA ALA A 12 -4.49 -39.71 45.56
C ALA A 12 -3.03 -39.99 45.12
N LYS A 13 -2.34 -40.94 45.79
CA LYS A 13 -0.90 -41.26 45.61
C LYS A 13 -0.73 -42.62 44.92
N GLY A 14 0.18 -42.78 43.95
CA GLY A 14 1.55 -43.27 44.15
C GLY A 14 1.76 -44.62 43.42
N PRO A 15 2.95 -45.28 43.44
CA PRO A 15 4.22 -44.94 44.08
C PRO A 15 5.44 -44.90 43.11
N PHE A 16 6.66 -44.67 43.65
CA PHE A 16 7.98 -44.78 43.00
C PHE A 16 8.67 -46.14 43.31
N PRO A 17 9.76 -46.50 42.61
CA PRO A 17 11.07 -46.31 43.24
C PRO A 17 12.23 -45.78 42.35
N GLY A 18 12.92 -44.75 42.89
CA GLY A 18 14.38 -44.53 42.81
C GLY A 18 14.99 -43.94 41.51
N THR A 19 16.32 -43.80 41.34
CA THR A 19 17.52 -43.71 42.24
C THR A 19 18.77 -43.58 41.34
N ARG A 20 19.86 -42.80 41.53
CA ARG A 20 20.38 -41.71 42.43
C ARG A 20 21.21 -40.75 41.52
N GLY A 21 21.70 -39.55 41.88
CA GLY A 21 21.61 -38.70 43.08
C GLY A 21 22.94 -37.98 43.41
N THR A 22 22.89 -36.73 43.90
CA THR A 22 23.99 -35.89 44.51
C THR A 22 25.12 -35.39 43.58
N TRP A 23 25.69 -34.17 43.71
CA TRP A 23 25.76 -33.18 44.82
C TRP A 23 25.53 -31.71 44.35
N ALA A 24 25.68 -30.62 45.15
CA ALA A 24 24.99 -30.25 46.42
C ALA A 24 25.67 -29.13 47.28
N SER A 25 26.09 -27.98 46.72
CA SER A 25 26.54 -26.78 47.49
C SER A 25 26.04 -25.48 46.84
N SER A 26 25.21 -24.58 47.44
CA SER A 26 25.29 -23.80 48.71
C SER A 26 26.24 -22.57 48.57
N VAL A 27 26.02 -21.36 49.15
CA VAL A 27 25.31 -20.89 50.37
C VAL A 27 24.70 -19.45 50.21
N SER A 28 23.42 -19.27 50.61
CA SER A 28 22.71 -18.20 51.41
C SER A 28 23.11 -16.68 51.41
N SER A 29 22.36 -15.69 51.98
CA SER A 29 21.17 -15.68 52.87
C SER A 29 20.37 -14.33 52.95
N LYS A 30 19.05 -14.44 53.19
CA LYS A 30 18.14 -13.65 54.12
C LYS A 30 18.14 -12.10 54.20
N ALA A 31 16.95 -11.50 53.99
CA ALA A 31 16.08 -10.73 54.94
C ALA A 31 14.96 -10.05 54.11
N VAL A 32 13.63 -10.11 54.33
CA VAL A 32 12.74 -10.07 55.52
C VAL A 32 12.51 -8.66 56.09
N GLY A 33 11.30 -8.14 55.89
CA GLY A 33 10.72 -6.89 56.41
C GLY A 33 9.25 -6.76 55.95
N GLU A 34 8.36 -6.21 56.77
CA GLU A 34 6.89 -6.31 56.60
C GLU A 34 6.15 -5.09 57.21
N TYR A 35 4.93 -4.78 56.75
CA TYR A 35 4.03 -3.67 57.21
C TYR A 35 4.55 -2.22 56.98
N SER A 36 3.75 -1.13 56.91
CA SER A 36 2.30 -0.91 57.05
C SER A 36 1.76 0.32 56.28
N THR A 37 0.47 0.29 55.90
CA THR A 37 -0.56 1.39 55.81
C THR A 37 -0.29 2.80 55.25
N ASP A 38 -1.20 3.18 54.31
CA ASP A 38 -2.04 4.41 54.26
C ASP A 38 -1.73 5.71 53.46
N ASN A 39 -2.81 6.14 52.77
CA ASN A 39 -3.31 7.49 52.46
C ASN A 39 -2.54 8.52 51.57
N LYS A 40 -3.15 8.73 50.39
CA LYS A 40 -3.61 10.02 49.80
C LYS A 40 -2.67 11.05 49.14
N ASP A 41 -3.22 11.55 48.02
CA ASP A 41 -3.31 12.95 47.57
C ASP A 41 -2.07 13.86 47.70
N GLN A 42 -1.32 13.98 46.59
CA GLN A 42 -1.07 15.29 45.98
C GLN A 42 -0.65 15.18 44.51
N GLY A 43 -1.11 16.11 43.68
CA GLY A 43 -0.61 16.30 42.32
C GLY A 43 0.53 17.31 42.32
N ALA A 44 1.61 17.03 41.60
CA ALA A 44 2.72 17.94 41.38
C ALA A 44 2.99 18.10 39.88
N ILE A 45 3.19 19.34 39.45
CA ILE A 45 3.64 19.68 38.09
C ILE A 45 5.14 19.39 38.02
N LEU A 46 5.59 18.69 36.97
CA LEU A 46 7.01 18.38 36.76
C LEU A 46 7.60 19.27 35.67
N ASP A 47 8.04 20.46 36.05
CA ASP A 47 8.94 21.27 35.22
C ASP A 47 10.31 20.58 35.11
N VAL A 48 10.78 20.38 33.88
CA VAL A 48 12.09 19.77 33.60
C VAL A 48 13.06 20.86 33.17
N HIS A 49 13.92 21.30 34.11
CA HIS A 49 15.11 22.06 33.75
C HIS A 49 16.08 21.19 32.95
N LEU A 50 16.51 21.68 31.79
CA LEU A 50 17.66 21.17 31.06
C LEU A 50 18.85 22.11 31.33
N SER A 51 19.84 21.63 32.07
CA SER A 51 21.13 22.30 32.23
C SER A 51 21.94 22.20 30.95
N VAL A 52 22.53 23.33 30.53
CA VAL A 52 23.50 23.40 29.43
C VAL A 52 24.88 23.58 30.04
N ASP A 53 25.75 22.59 29.86
CA ASP A 53 27.20 22.74 30.10
C ASP A 53 27.90 23.09 28.78
N GLU A 54 28.89 23.98 28.85
CA GLU A 54 29.55 24.58 27.67
C GLU A 54 31.08 24.56 27.81
N VAL A 55 31.76 24.66 26.66
CA VAL A 55 33.20 25.00 26.50
C VAL A 55 34.24 23.99 27.02
N THR A 56 34.97 23.39 26.07
CA THR A 56 36.45 23.58 26.02
C THR A 56 36.98 23.34 24.61
N ALA A 57 37.88 24.22 24.16
CA ALA A 57 38.42 24.24 22.79
C ALA A 57 39.81 23.59 22.70
N ARG A 58 40.24 23.29 21.46
CA ARG A 58 41.64 23.07 21.06
C ARG A 58 41.85 23.56 19.63
N ASP A 59 42.98 24.20 19.40
CA ASP A 59 43.27 24.96 18.18
C ASP A 59 44.29 24.27 17.24
N ASP A 60 43.99 24.38 15.93
CA ASP A 60 44.88 24.73 14.80
C ASP A 60 46.17 23.97 14.39
N GLU A 61 46.63 24.39 13.19
CA GLU A 61 47.77 24.00 12.34
C GLU A 61 47.62 22.72 11.47
N GLN A 62 48.00 22.70 10.17
CA GLN A 62 48.72 23.71 9.35
C GLN A 62 48.27 23.78 7.87
N TYR A 63 48.79 24.78 7.12
CA TYR A 63 48.31 25.29 5.82
C TYR A 63 48.94 24.66 4.55
N GLY A 64 48.40 24.98 3.33
CA GLY A 64 49.05 24.55 2.08
C GLY A 64 48.63 25.09 0.68
N VAL A 65 47.90 26.21 0.49
CA VAL A 65 47.64 26.79 -0.88
C VAL A 65 47.67 28.34 -0.87
N PRO A 66 48.29 29.05 -1.87
CA PRO A 66 48.60 30.48 -1.73
C PRO A 66 47.67 31.51 -2.44
N ARG A 67 47.29 32.54 -1.66
CA ARG A 67 47.17 34.01 -1.92
C ARG A 67 46.92 34.56 -3.34
N GLY A 68 45.99 35.54 -3.42
CA GLY A 68 45.85 36.47 -4.56
C GLY A 68 44.88 37.66 -4.35
N ILE A 69 45.28 38.65 -3.52
CA ILE A 69 45.13 40.13 -3.66
C ILE A 69 43.97 40.67 -4.56
N SER A 70 43.14 41.67 -4.24
CA SER A 70 42.69 42.46 -3.06
C SER A 70 41.58 43.44 -3.58
N CYS A 71 40.95 44.43 -2.91
CA CYS A 71 40.91 44.97 -1.54
C CYS A 71 39.60 45.80 -1.36
N GLY A 72 39.41 46.47 -0.21
CA GLY A 72 38.61 47.73 -0.11
C GLY A 72 37.16 47.66 0.39
N ARG A 73 36.92 48.33 1.52
CA ARG A 73 35.63 48.81 2.11
C ARG A 73 35.97 50.11 2.87
N PRO A 74 35.03 51.06 3.16
CA PRO A 74 33.78 50.78 3.87
C PRO A 74 32.58 51.73 3.60
N THR A 75 31.59 51.63 4.50
CA THR A 75 30.55 52.62 4.89
C THR A 75 29.30 52.82 4.02
N THR A 76 28.21 53.06 4.75
CA THR A 76 26.80 53.14 4.36
C THR A 76 26.26 54.57 4.43
N VAL A 77 25.39 54.97 3.51
CA VAL A 77 24.34 55.99 3.69
C VAL A 77 23.13 55.60 2.84
N GLU A 78 21.92 55.74 3.38
CA GLU A 78 20.64 55.64 2.63
C GLU A 78 20.28 57.01 2.03
N PHE A 79 19.58 57.07 0.88
CA PHE A 79 18.46 58.02 0.64
C PHE A 79 17.78 57.78 -0.72
N GLU A 80 16.47 58.05 -0.81
CA GLU A 80 15.71 58.11 -2.06
C GLU A 80 16.07 59.34 -2.91
N PRO A 81 15.77 59.30 -4.22
CA PRO A 81 15.22 60.48 -4.88
C PRO A 81 13.92 60.20 -5.64
N ARG A 82 12.84 60.92 -5.29
CA ARG A 82 11.74 61.18 -6.23
C ARG A 82 12.24 62.08 -7.36
N ILE A 83 11.74 61.87 -8.57
CA ILE A 83 11.89 62.84 -9.66
C ILE A 83 10.50 63.27 -10.15
N TYR A 84 10.23 64.56 -10.03
CA TYR A 84 9.16 65.25 -10.76
C TYR A 84 9.75 65.79 -12.07
N LEU A 85 9.05 65.61 -13.19
CA LEU A 85 9.29 66.38 -14.41
C LEU A 85 7.94 66.76 -15.03
N GLU A 86 7.62 68.05 -14.95
CA GLU A 86 6.51 68.68 -15.64
C GLU A 86 7.10 69.59 -16.73
N ALA A 87 6.60 69.49 -17.96
CA ALA A 87 7.06 70.29 -19.09
C ALA A 87 5.89 70.62 -20.02
N GLN A 88 5.70 71.91 -20.29
CA GLN A 88 4.63 72.44 -21.15
C GLN A 88 5.18 72.89 -22.53
N TYR A 89 4.31 73.56 -23.31
CA TYR A 89 4.49 74.15 -24.66
C TYR A 89 4.27 73.21 -25.87
N PRO A 90 3.76 73.72 -27.01
CA PRO A 90 2.79 74.83 -27.18
C PRO A 90 1.60 74.45 -28.12
N SER A 91 0.83 75.46 -28.54
CA SER A 91 -0.47 75.34 -29.23
C SER A 91 -0.43 75.16 -30.77
N ASP A 92 -1.50 74.55 -31.29
CA ASP A 92 -2.17 74.78 -32.59
C ASP A 92 -1.36 75.06 -33.87
N GLN A 93 -1.51 74.17 -34.86
CA GLN A 93 -2.37 74.42 -36.03
C GLN A 93 -2.59 73.15 -36.89
N ALA A 94 -3.70 73.10 -37.64
CA ALA A 94 -4.04 72.02 -38.57
C ALA A 94 -4.09 72.54 -40.02
N PRO A 95 -4.00 71.65 -41.04
CA PRO A 95 -5.25 71.37 -41.74
C PRO A 95 -5.45 69.93 -42.27
N LYS A 96 -6.67 69.43 -42.05
CA LYS A 96 -7.53 68.61 -42.93
C LYS A 96 -6.88 67.78 -44.06
N ALA A 97 -6.85 66.47 -43.81
CA ALA A 97 -7.43 65.38 -44.64
C ALA A 97 -7.29 65.38 -46.19
N ASN A 98 -6.81 64.25 -46.71
CA ASN A 98 -7.44 63.60 -47.85
C ASN A 98 -7.59 62.08 -47.60
N THR A 99 -8.29 61.38 -48.48
CA THR A 99 -9.05 60.16 -48.16
C THR A 99 -8.42 58.85 -48.65
N GLY A 100 -8.87 57.73 -48.06
CA GLY A 100 -9.05 56.48 -48.80
C GLY A 100 -8.01 55.37 -48.60
N LYS A 101 -8.20 54.55 -47.55
CA LYS A 101 -8.31 53.08 -47.64
C LYS A 101 -8.72 52.46 -46.30
N CYS A 102 -9.51 51.39 -46.36
CA CYS A 102 -10.05 50.73 -45.17
C CYS A 102 -8.98 49.89 -44.47
N ALA A 103 -8.48 50.35 -43.32
CA ALA A 103 -7.78 49.48 -42.38
C ALA A 103 -8.81 48.62 -41.64
N MET A 104 -8.86 47.31 -41.92
CA MET A 104 -9.52 46.38 -41.01
C MET A 104 -8.82 46.42 -39.64
N PRO A 105 -9.55 46.39 -38.51
CA PRO A 105 -8.94 46.45 -37.19
C PRO A 105 -8.10 45.20 -36.94
N ILE A 106 -6.78 45.37 -36.91
CA ILE A 106 -5.77 44.30 -36.76
C ILE A 106 -6.05 43.44 -35.50
N THR A 107 -6.65 44.02 -34.46
CA THR A 107 -7.11 43.35 -33.24
C THR A 107 -8.08 42.17 -33.50
N MET A 108 -8.89 42.21 -34.56
CA MET A 108 -9.79 41.10 -34.92
C MET A 108 -9.07 39.91 -35.57
N ALA A 109 -7.89 40.12 -36.16
CA ALA A 109 -7.09 39.03 -36.72
C ALA A 109 -6.39 38.23 -35.61
N TRP A 110 -5.71 38.91 -34.68
CA TRP A 110 -5.00 38.27 -33.57
C TRP A 110 -5.93 37.51 -32.62
N THR A 111 -7.10 38.07 -32.30
CA THR A 111 -8.10 37.37 -31.46
C THR A 111 -8.62 36.09 -32.13
N ARG A 112 -8.89 36.09 -33.43
CA ARG A 112 -9.24 34.87 -34.19
C ARG A 112 -8.09 33.86 -34.18
N TYR A 113 -6.84 34.30 -34.37
CA TYR A 113 -5.67 33.42 -34.37
C TYR A 113 -5.43 32.77 -33.00
N LEU A 114 -5.56 33.53 -31.92
CA LEU A 114 -5.48 33.04 -30.54
C LEU A 114 -6.61 32.04 -30.24
N ILE A 115 -7.84 32.31 -30.70
CA ILE A 115 -8.95 31.35 -30.57
C ILE A 115 -8.62 30.05 -31.33
N VAL A 116 -8.14 30.11 -32.56
CA VAL A 116 -7.81 28.89 -33.34
C VAL A 116 -6.66 28.08 -32.70
N LEU A 117 -5.69 28.72 -32.03
CA LEU A 117 -4.60 28.02 -31.33
C LEU A 117 -5.01 27.46 -29.95
N PHE A 118 -5.72 28.25 -29.15
CA PHE A 118 -6.01 27.90 -27.75
C PHE A 118 -7.36 27.20 -27.56
N LEU A 119 -8.38 27.46 -28.39
CA LEU A 119 -9.69 26.81 -28.25
C LEU A 119 -9.61 25.28 -28.42
N PRO A 120 -8.87 24.70 -29.39
CA PRO A 120 -8.69 23.24 -29.46
C PRO A 120 -7.99 22.68 -28.22
N SER A 121 -7.01 23.40 -27.68
CA SER A 121 -6.27 23.02 -26.46
C SER A 121 -7.17 23.08 -25.21
N ILE A 122 -8.00 24.11 -25.09
CA ILE A 122 -8.99 24.27 -24.01
C ILE A 122 -10.09 23.22 -24.13
N LEU A 123 -10.63 23.00 -25.33
CA LEU A 123 -11.63 21.94 -25.59
C LEU A 123 -11.05 20.55 -25.30
N PHE A 124 -9.79 20.28 -25.65
CA PHE A 124 -9.11 19.03 -25.30
C PHE A 124 -8.91 18.88 -23.79
N LEU A 125 -8.54 19.94 -23.07
CA LEU A 125 -8.42 19.92 -21.62
C LEU A 125 -9.78 19.74 -20.91
N VAL A 126 -10.84 20.37 -21.42
CA VAL A 126 -12.22 20.21 -20.93
C VAL A 126 -12.74 18.80 -21.23
N TRP A 127 -12.53 18.28 -22.44
CA TRP A 127 -12.90 16.92 -22.86
C TRP A 127 -12.13 15.85 -22.08
N ARG A 128 -10.84 16.06 -21.81
CA ARG A 128 -10.02 15.21 -20.95
C ARG A 128 -10.50 15.24 -19.50
N ARG A 129 -11.01 16.38 -19.01
CA ARG A 129 -11.68 16.50 -17.70
C ARG A 129 -13.11 15.90 -17.70
N SER A 130 -13.81 15.86 -18.83
CA SER A 130 -15.15 15.28 -18.94
C SER A 130 -15.13 13.77 -19.20
N ARG A 131 -13.97 13.16 -19.49
CA ARG A 131 -13.81 11.70 -19.46
C ARG A 131 -13.97 11.20 -18.04
N ARG A 132 -15.14 10.62 -17.77
CA ARG A 132 -15.48 9.99 -16.50
C ARG A 132 -14.63 8.73 -16.28
N GLN A 133 -13.63 8.81 -15.42
CA GLN A 133 -12.77 7.66 -15.05
C GLN A 133 -13.61 6.51 -14.48
N VAL A 134 -13.39 5.29 -14.98
CA VAL A 134 -14.12 4.09 -14.56
C VAL A 134 -13.22 3.20 -13.69
N PRO A 135 -13.56 2.94 -12.41
CA PRO A 135 -12.74 2.13 -11.50
C PRO A 135 -12.90 0.63 -11.76
N VAL A 136 -12.54 0.15 -12.96
CA VAL A 136 -12.84 -1.21 -13.46
C VAL A 136 -12.43 -2.31 -12.48
N SER A 137 -11.26 -2.18 -11.84
CA SER A 137 -10.71 -3.14 -10.88
C SER A 137 -10.14 -2.43 -9.65
N VAL A 138 -10.84 -2.50 -8.52
CA VAL A 138 -10.44 -1.85 -7.25
C VAL A 138 -9.76 -2.83 -6.30
N ASN A 139 -8.74 -2.38 -5.56
CA ASN A 139 -8.10 -3.14 -4.48
C ASN A 139 -8.55 -2.56 -3.14
N TYR A 140 -9.48 -3.20 -2.44
CA TYR A 140 -9.99 -2.73 -1.15
C TYR A 140 -9.17 -3.32 0.00
N HIS A 141 -8.35 -2.47 0.60
CA HIS A 141 -7.53 -2.72 1.77
C HIS A 141 -8.35 -2.43 3.03
N PHE A 142 -9.35 -3.27 3.31
CA PHE A 142 -10.38 -2.98 4.32
C PHE A 142 -9.87 -3.02 5.78
N SER A 143 -8.63 -3.46 6.02
CA SER A 143 -7.96 -3.35 7.32
C SER A 143 -6.44 -3.32 7.15
N ARG A 144 -5.78 -2.51 7.98
CA ARG A 144 -4.31 -2.43 8.07
C ARG A 144 -3.66 -3.46 9.01
N ARG A 145 -4.45 -4.19 9.82
CA ARG A 145 -3.91 -5.18 10.76
C ARG A 145 -3.46 -6.46 10.03
N CYS A 146 -2.29 -6.97 10.39
CA CYS A 146 -1.68 -8.19 9.85
C CYS A 146 -1.13 -9.05 11.00
N ASN A 147 -1.02 -10.38 10.79
CA ASN A 147 -0.41 -11.32 11.72
C ASN A 147 1.05 -11.70 11.35
N LYS A 148 1.67 -11.01 10.38
CA LYS A 148 3.04 -11.22 9.92
C LYS A 148 3.84 -9.90 9.98
N THR A 149 5.17 -9.98 9.96
CA THR A 149 6.08 -8.86 10.25
C THR A 149 6.96 -8.46 9.06
N CYS A 150 6.55 -8.83 7.83
CA CYS A 150 7.26 -8.61 6.56
C CYS A 150 7.97 -7.25 6.51
N GLY A 151 9.30 -7.25 6.41
CA GLY A 151 10.14 -6.06 6.59
C GLY A 151 9.96 -5.00 5.50
N PHE A 152 9.51 -5.37 4.30
CA PHE A 152 9.14 -4.44 3.22
C PHE A 152 7.63 -4.15 3.13
N CYS A 153 6.82 -4.46 4.15
CA CYS A 153 5.37 -4.27 4.05
C CYS A 153 4.99 -2.81 3.79
N PHE A 154 4.42 -2.54 2.62
CA PHE A 154 4.08 -1.20 2.12
C PHE A 154 2.69 -0.68 2.55
N HIS A 155 2.02 -1.40 3.46
CA HIS A 155 0.66 -1.10 3.93
C HIS A 155 0.57 -1.54 5.39
N THR A 156 1.20 -0.73 6.24
CA THR A 156 1.49 -1.05 7.65
C THR A 156 0.31 -0.78 8.58
N ALA A 157 0.37 -1.37 9.77
CA ALA A 157 -0.66 -1.37 10.81
C ALA A 157 -0.81 -0.01 11.55
N LYS A 158 -0.86 1.10 10.80
CA LYS A 158 -1.05 2.47 11.31
C LYS A 158 -2.39 2.69 12.02
N THR A 159 -3.40 1.92 11.65
CA THR A 159 -4.76 2.02 12.18
C THR A 159 -5.31 0.63 12.52
N SER A 160 -6.31 0.59 13.39
CA SER A 160 -7.12 -0.59 13.69
C SER A 160 -8.51 -0.55 13.05
N HIS A 161 -8.80 0.50 12.25
CA HIS A 161 -10.12 0.77 11.67
C HIS A 161 -10.53 -0.26 10.62
N ILE A 162 -11.85 -0.49 10.55
CA ILE A 162 -12.57 -1.21 9.51
C ILE A 162 -13.97 -0.59 9.43
N GLU A 163 -14.46 -0.29 8.23
CA GLU A 163 -15.85 0.16 8.06
C GLU A 163 -16.88 -0.85 8.60
N THR A 164 -18.05 -0.35 9.03
CA THR A 164 -19.16 -1.25 9.38
C THR A 164 -19.64 -1.99 8.14
N LEU A 165 -20.17 -3.21 8.31
CA LEU A 165 -20.56 -4.06 7.18
C LEU A 165 -21.61 -3.39 6.27
N GLY A 166 -22.48 -2.54 6.82
CA GLY A 166 -23.39 -1.69 6.04
C GLY A 166 -22.63 -0.70 5.16
N ARG A 167 -21.81 0.17 5.76
CA ARG A 167 -21.02 1.18 5.04
C ARG A 167 -20.07 0.58 4.00
N ALA A 168 -19.44 -0.55 4.31
CA ALA A 168 -18.62 -1.29 3.34
C ALA A 168 -19.44 -1.78 2.13
N LYS A 169 -20.63 -2.36 2.37
CA LYS A 169 -21.56 -2.78 1.30
C LYS A 169 -22.08 -1.57 0.50
N ASP A 170 -22.28 -0.41 1.12
CA ASP A 170 -22.66 0.84 0.43
C ASP A 170 -21.54 1.41 -0.45
N GLY A 171 -20.30 1.47 0.03
CA GLY A 171 -19.16 1.89 -0.79
C GLY A 171 -18.95 0.97 -2.00
N LEU A 172 -19.13 -0.34 -1.83
CA LEU A 172 -19.09 -1.31 -2.93
C LEU A 172 -20.25 -1.12 -3.94
N ARG A 173 -21.46 -0.73 -3.49
CA ARG A 173 -22.55 -0.29 -4.40
C ARG A 173 -22.17 0.96 -5.18
N LEU A 174 -21.53 1.95 -4.55
CA LEU A 174 -21.09 3.18 -5.22
C LEU A 174 -20.02 2.90 -6.30
N LEU A 175 -19.07 2.01 -6.01
CA LEU A 175 -18.05 1.58 -6.97
C LEU A 175 -18.67 0.80 -8.14
N GLN A 176 -19.59 -0.13 -7.87
CA GLN A 176 -20.30 -0.89 -8.91
C GLN A 176 -21.10 0.05 -9.83
N ARG A 177 -21.82 1.03 -9.26
CA ARG A 177 -22.54 2.08 -10.02
C ARG A 177 -21.61 3.01 -10.81
N ALA A 178 -20.34 3.16 -10.40
CA ALA A 178 -19.32 3.87 -11.16
C ALA A 178 -18.68 3.02 -12.28
N GLY A 179 -19.03 1.74 -12.41
CA GLY A 179 -18.54 0.82 -13.44
C GLY A 179 -17.42 -0.13 -12.99
N MET A 180 -17.23 -0.32 -11.67
CA MET A 180 -16.38 -1.39 -11.16
C MET A 180 -16.94 -2.76 -11.56
N ARG A 181 -16.12 -3.54 -12.29
CA ARG A 181 -16.43 -4.91 -12.72
C ARG A 181 -15.74 -5.96 -11.84
N LYS A 182 -14.71 -5.55 -11.11
CA LYS A 182 -13.84 -6.41 -10.30
C LYS A 182 -13.44 -5.78 -8.96
N ILE A 183 -13.46 -6.59 -7.91
CA ILE A 183 -12.97 -6.23 -6.58
C ILE A 183 -11.83 -7.18 -6.17
N ASN A 184 -10.82 -6.65 -5.50
CA ASN A 184 -9.74 -7.42 -4.88
C ASN A 184 -9.64 -7.06 -3.39
N PHE A 185 -10.02 -7.97 -2.50
CA PHE A 185 -9.88 -7.80 -1.05
C PHE A 185 -8.44 -8.06 -0.62
N ALA A 186 -7.83 -7.06 0.00
CA ALA A 186 -6.44 -7.07 0.46
C ALA A 186 -6.32 -6.25 1.76
N GLY A 187 -5.13 -5.72 2.06
CA GLY A 187 -4.84 -5.02 3.32
C GLY A 187 -3.69 -5.71 4.06
N GLY A 188 -3.73 -5.67 5.39
CA GLY A 188 -2.75 -6.35 6.25
C GLY A 188 -2.87 -7.89 6.19
N GLU A 189 -3.97 -8.45 6.70
CA GLU A 189 -4.38 -9.83 6.42
C GLU A 189 -5.91 -9.99 6.46
N PRO A 190 -6.59 -10.17 5.31
CA PRO A 190 -8.04 -10.35 5.25
C PRO A 190 -8.60 -11.49 6.11
N PHE A 191 -7.87 -12.60 6.27
CA PHE A 191 -8.33 -13.76 7.04
C PHE A 191 -8.25 -13.58 8.57
N LEU A 192 -7.81 -12.41 9.07
CA LEU A 192 -8.10 -11.98 10.45
C LEU A 192 -9.60 -11.71 10.68
N TYR A 193 -10.36 -11.40 9.63
CA TYR A 193 -11.75 -10.96 9.69
C TYR A 193 -12.69 -11.86 8.84
N PRO A 194 -12.67 -13.20 8.99
CA PRO A 194 -13.25 -14.12 8.03
C PRO A 194 -14.78 -14.00 7.90
N LYS A 195 -15.50 -13.58 8.96
CA LYS A 195 -16.95 -13.30 8.87
C LYS A 195 -17.24 -12.10 7.97
N PHE A 196 -16.51 -11.00 8.17
CA PHE A 196 -16.65 -9.77 7.38
C PHE A 196 -16.22 -9.98 5.92
N LEU A 197 -15.09 -10.67 5.71
CA LEU A 197 -14.60 -11.04 4.38
C LEU A 197 -15.60 -11.90 3.60
N GLY A 198 -16.17 -12.92 4.24
CA GLY A 198 -17.19 -13.79 3.60
C GLY A 198 -18.45 -13.02 3.20
N GLU A 199 -18.97 -12.20 4.11
CA GLU A 199 -20.11 -11.31 3.87
C GLU A 199 -19.91 -10.31 2.73
N LEU A 200 -18.68 -9.82 2.52
CA LEU A 200 -18.36 -8.94 1.39
C LEU A 200 -18.12 -9.71 0.09
N VAL A 201 -17.51 -10.89 0.14
CA VAL A 201 -17.33 -11.78 -1.02
C VAL A 201 -18.69 -12.19 -1.59
N ASP A 202 -19.59 -12.68 -0.75
CA ASP A 202 -20.92 -13.11 -1.17
C ASP A 202 -21.76 -11.94 -1.68
N PHE A 203 -21.74 -10.79 -0.99
CA PHE A 203 -22.41 -9.58 -1.47
C PHE A 203 -21.90 -9.11 -2.84
N CYS A 204 -20.59 -9.16 -3.07
CA CYS A 204 -19.99 -8.77 -4.34
C CYS A 204 -20.38 -9.71 -5.49
N LYS A 205 -20.54 -11.01 -5.24
CA LYS A 205 -20.90 -11.97 -6.30
C LYS A 205 -22.41 -12.13 -6.49
N ASP A 206 -23.16 -12.35 -5.41
CA ASP A 206 -24.59 -12.68 -5.46
C ASP A 206 -25.46 -11.42 -5.64
N ASN A 207 -25.13 -10.30 -4.97
CA ASN A 207 -25.93 -9.07 -5.04
C ASN A 207 -25.41 -8.07 -6.08
N LEU A 208 -24.11 -7.78 -6.12
CA LEU A 208 -23.52 -6.82 -7.06
C LEU A 208 -23.18 -7.43 -8.44
N ARG A 209 -23.18 -8.76 -8.55
CA ARG A 209 -22.92 -9.52 -9.80
C ARG A 209 -21.59 -9.16 -10.46
N LEU A 210 -20.54 -8.92 -9.66
CA LEU A 210 -19.21 -8.60 -10.18
C LEU A 210 -18.60 -9.79 -10.95
N GLU A 211 -17.90 -9.49 -12.03
CA GLU A 211 -17.27 -10.50 -12.89
C GLU A 211 -16.15 -11.25 -12.16
N SER A 212 -15.43 -10.56 -11.28
CA SER A 212 -14.32 -11.10 -10.53
C SER A 212 -14.27 -10.56 -9.10
N VAL A 213 -14.26 -11.49 -8.15
CA VAL A 213 -13.97 -11.25 -6.73
C VAL A 213 -12.66 -11.96 -6.42
N SER A 214 -11.60 -11.22 -6.08
CA SER A 214 -10.33 -11.83 -5.68
C SER A 214 -9.95 -11.49 -4.24
N ILE A 215 -9.13 -12.35 -3.62
CA ILE A 215 -8.59 -12.13 -2.28
C ILE A 215 -7.06 -12.27 -2.35
N VAL A 216 -6.32 -11.35 -1.74
CA VAL A 216 -4.89 -11.46 -1.46
C VAL A 216 -4.68 -11.77 0.02
N THR A 217 -3.90 -12.81 0.32
CA THR A 217 -3.61 -13.26 1.70
C THR A 217 -2.15 -13.69 1.84
N ASN A 218 -1.63 -13.74 3.07
CA ASN A 218 -0.39 -14.41 3.43
C ASN A 218 -0.56 -15.93 3.68
N GLY A 219 -1.80 -16.44 3.62
CA GLY A 219 -2.12 -17.88 3.68
C GLY A 219 -2.28 -18.46 5.08
N SER A 220 -1.59 -17.93 6.09
CA SER A 220 -1.49 -18.56 7.44
C SER A 220 -2.80 -18.64 8.24
N LEU A 221 -3.83 -17.89 7.86
CA LEU A 221 -5.16 -17.92 8.49
C LEU A 221 -6.26 -18.50 7.58
N VAL A 222 -5.90 -18.98 6.38
CA VAL A 222 -6.84 -19.63 5.46
C VAL A 222 -7.23 -20.99 6.03
N LYS A 223 -8.53 -21.22 6.19
CA LYS A 223 -9.11 -22.50 6.62
C LYS A 223 -10.06 -23.02 5.56
N GLU A 224 -10.04 -24.33 5.32
CA GLU A 224 -10.90 -25.01 4.35
C GLU A 224 -12.38 -24.62 4.48
N ASP A 225 -12.89 -24.53 5.70
CA ASP A 225 -14.28 -24.17 5.99
C ASP A 225 -14.71 -22.79 5.43
N PHE A 226 -13.78 -21.82 5.29
CA PHE A 226 -14.10 -20.56 4.62
C PHE A 226 -14.31 -20.77 3.11
N LEU A 227 -13.46 -21.59 2.47
CA LEU A 227 -13.55 -21.91 1.05
C LEU A 227 -14.76 -22.82 0.77
N ARG A 228 -15.08 -23.73 1.68
CA ARG A 228 -16.30 -24.56 1.66
C ARG A 228 -17.59 -23.73 1.69
N ARG A 229 -17.59 -22.59 2.40
CA ARG A 229 -18.77 -21.71 2.54
C ARG A 229 -18.86 -20.63 1.45
N HIS A 230 -17.76 -19.90 1.21
CA HIS A 230 -17.73 -18.71 0.35
C HIS A 230 -16.96 -18.92 -0.96
N GLY A 231 -16.26 -20.06 -1.12
CA GLY A 231 -15.39 -20.34 -2.26
C GLY A 231 -16.10 -20.51 -3.60
N ARG A 232 -17.43 -20.58 -3.65
CA ARG A 232 -18.22 -20.43 -4.89
C ARG A 232 -18.21 -18.99 -5.43
N ASN A 233 -18.05 -18.01 -4.54
CA ASN A 233 -18.24 -16.57 -4.81
C ASN A 233 -16.92 -15.80 -4.89
N VAL A 234 -15.82 -16.37 -4.39
CA VAL A 234 -14.46 -16.01 -4.82
C VAL A 234 -14.28 -16.42 -6.28
N ASP A 235 -13.53 -15.69 -7.10
CA ASP A 235 -13.01 -16.18 -8.38
C ASP A 235 -11.56 -16.64 -8.22
N ILE A 236 -10.71 -15.78 -7.65
CA ILE A 236 -9.26 -15.93 -7.52
C ILE A 236 -8.83 -15.84 -6.05
N LEU A 237 -8.05 -16.81 -5.58
CA LEU A 237 -7.32 -16.70 -4.31
C LEU A 237 -5.82 -16.53 -4.61
N ALA A 238 -5.26 -15.39 -4.20
CA ALA A 238 -3.86 -15.04 -4.40
C ALA A 238 -3.10 -15.14 -3.08
N VAL A 239 -2.22 -16.14 -2.95
CA VAL A 239 -1.37 -16.30 -1.76
C VAL A 239 -0.04 -15.61 -1.98
N SER A 240 0.43 -14.91 -0.96
CA SER A 240 1.74 -14.27 -0.93
C SER A 240 2.79 -15.28 -0.47
N CYS A 241 3.77 -15.59 -1.33
CA CYS A 241 4.91 -16.46 -1.05
C CYS A 241 6.13 -15.83 -1.72
N ASP A 242 7.11 -15.45 -0.91
CA ASP A 242 8.31 -14.77 -1.39
C ASP A 242 9.52 -15.72 -1.47
N SER A 243 9.49 -16.85 -0.77
CA SER A 243 10.53 -17.87 -0.84
C SER A 243 9.94 -19.27 -0.59
N PHE A 244 10.57 -20.27 -1.18
CA PHE A 244 10.38 -21.69 -0.86
C PHE A 244 11.41 -22.20 0.17
N ASP A 245 12.40 -21.38 0.55
CA ASP A 245 13.19 -21.57 1.76
C ASP A 245 12.51 -20.88 2.96
N GLU A 246 12.14 -21.67 3.96
CA GLU A 246 11.54 -21.17 5.18
C GLU A 246 12.49 -20.29 6.02
N ALA A 247 13.81 -20.53 5.96
CA ALA A 247 14.78 -19.66 6.65
C ALA A 247 14.82 -18.25 6.03
N THR A 248 14.63 -18.15 4.71
CA THR A 248 14.48 -16.89 3.98
C THR A 248 13.12 -16.24 4.25
N ASN A 249 12.02 -16.99 4.29
CA ASN A 249 10.72 -16.46 4.75
C ASN A 249 10.79 -15.89 6.18
N ILE A 250 11.50 -16.55 7.10
CA ILE A 250 11.75 -16.06 8.47
C ILE A 250 12.52 -14.73 8.45
N LYS A 251 13.63 -14.64 7.70
CA LYS A 251 14.43 -13.39 7.54
C LYS A 251 13.63 -12.24 6.90
N ILE A 252 12.71 -12.55 6.00
CA ILE A 252 11.77 -11.57 5.42
C ILE A 252 10.74 -11.09 6.45
N GLY A 253 10.35 -11.93 7.42
CA GLY A 253 9.28 -11.68 8.39
C GLY A 253 7.91 -12.28 7.99
N ARG A 254 7.91 -13.31 7.12
CA ARG A 254 6.70 -13.97 6.63
C ARG A 254 6.19 -15.11 7.53
N GLY A 255 6.91 -15.52 8.56
CA GLY A 255 6.43 -16.55 9.50
C GLY A 255 7.54 -17.17 10.33
N SER A 256 7.23 -18.35 10.86
CA SER A 256 8.10 -19.18 11.70
C SER A 256 8.42 -20.55 11.06
N GLY A 257 8.26 -20.67 9.74
CA GLY A 257 8.64 -21.86 8.96
C GLY A 257 7.52 -22.83 8.59
N ASP A 258 6.30 -22.33 8.33
CA ASP A 258 5.12 -23.14 7.97
C ASP A 258 4.47 -22.76 6.62
N GLN A 259 4.98 -21.73 5.95
CA GLN A 259 4.32 -21.04 4.84
C GLN A 259 4.26 -21.87 3.56
N VAL A 260 5.32 -22.61 3.24
CA VAL A 260 5.39 -23.45 2.03
C VAL A 260 4.39 -24.60 2.14
N ARG A 261 4.35 -25.29 3.30
CA ARG A 261 3.35 -26.35 3.56
C ARG A 261 1.92 -25.80 3.43
N GLN A 262 1.66 -24.62 4.01
CA GLN A 262 0.37 -23.96 3.93
C GLN A 262 -0.01 -23.57 2.49
N LEU A 263 0.97 -23.15 1.67
CA LEU A 263 0.76 -22.80 0.26
C LEU A 263 0.29 -23.99 -0.58
N TYR A 264 0.92 -25.16 -0.42
CA TYR A 264 0.49 -26.40 -1.10
C TYR A 264 -0.91 -26.84 -0.64
N GLN A 265 -1.23 -26.70 0.65
CA GLN A 265 -2.57 -27.01 1.16
C GLN A 265 -3.64 -26.08 0.56
N ILE A 266 -3.35 -24.77 0.46
CA ILE A 266 -4.27 -23.82 -0.17
C ILE A 266 -4.42 -24.09 -1.67
N ALA A 267 -3.35 -24.47 -2.37
CA ALA A 267 -3.42 -24.86 -3.78
C ALA A 267 -4.34 -26.07 -4.00
N ALA A 268 -4.25 -27.08 -3.11
CA ALA A 268 -5.13 -28.25 -3.13
C ALA A 268 -6.61 -27.88 -2.87
N TRP A 269 -6.90 -27.07 -1.85
CA TRP A 269 -8.26 -26.55 -1.62
C TRP A 269 -8.78 -25.72 -2.78
N CYS A 270 -7.92 -24.91 -3.41
CA CYS A 270 -8.29 -24.14 -4.59
C CYS A 270 -8.68 -25.06 -5.74
N LYS A 271 -7.89 -26.11 -6.03
CA LYS A 271 -8.23 -27.11 -7.04
C LYS A 271 -9.56 -27.82 -6.72
N HIS A 272 -9.78 -28.20 -5.46
CA HIS A 272 -11.01 -28.87 -5.03
C HIS A 272 -12.27 -28.00 -5.18
N TYR A 273 -12.21 -26.72 -4.80
CA TYR A 273 -13.35 -25.78 -4.92
C TYR A 273 -13.37 -24.97 -6.23
N GLY A 274 -12.62 -25.40 -7.26
CA GLY A 274 -12.59 -24.76 -8.58
C GLY A 274 -12.08 -23.31 -8.60
N ILE A 275 -11.24 -22.93 -7.63
CA ILE A 275 -10.70 -21.58 -7.44
C ILE A 275 -9.46 -21.36 -8.31
N LYS A 276 -9.41 -20.23 -9.02
CA LYS A 276 -8.21 -19.81 -9.75
C LYS A 276 -7.09 -19.46 -8.76
N PHE A 277 -6.17 -20.40 -8.52
CA PHE A 277 -5.04 -20.26 -7.60
C PHE A 277 -3.92 -19.38 -8.18
N LYS A 278 -3.51 -18.34 -7.43
CA LYS A 278 -2.51 -17.36 -7.83
C LYS A 278 -1.42 -17.21 -6.78
N ILE A 279 -0.19 -16.95 -7.22
CA ILE A 279 0.92 -16.60 -6.33
C ILE A 279 1.31 -15.14 -6.54
N ASN A 280 1.61 -14.45 -5.43
CA ASN A 280 2.28 -13.16 -5.38
C ASN A 280 3.65 -13.35 -4.73
N THR A 281 4.71 -12.85 -5.35
CA THR A 281 6.09 -12.90 -4.85
C THR A 281 6.68 -11.50 -4.90
N VAL A 282 7.23 -11.01 -3.80
CA VAL A 282 8.04 -9.78 -3.75
C VAL A 282 9.51 -10.16 -3.87
N VAL A 283 10.12 -9.80 -5.00
CA VAL A 283 11.53 -10.04 -5.31
C VAL A 283 12.37 -8.95 -4.66
N CYS A 284 13.35 -9.38 -3.86
CA CYS A 284 14.13 -8.54 -2.95
C CYS A 284 15.52 -9.14 -2.69
N ARG A 285 16.33 -8.43 -1.88
CA ARG A 285 17.73 -8.73 -1.55
C ARG A 285 17.98 -10.17 -1.07
N LEU A 286 16.97 -10.83 -0.51
CA LEU A 286 17.09 -12.17 0.08
C LEU A 286 16.67 -13.32 -0.84
N ASN A 287 15.95 -13.07 -1.96
CA ASN A 287 15.36 -14.11 -2.80
C ASN A 287 15.58 -13.91 -4.32
N TYR A 288 16.18 -12.79 -4.79
CA TYR A 288 16.36 -12.53 -6.22
C TYR A 288 17.25 -13.54 -6.96
N MET A 289 18.01 -14.37 -6.23
CA MET A 289 18.82 -15.48 -6.76
C MET A 289 18.17 -16.86 -6.56
N GLU A 290 16.97 -16.95 -5.98
CA GLU A 290 16.29 -18.21 -5.68
C GLU A 290 15.61 -18.80 -6.93
N ASN A 291 15.90 -20.06 -7.24
CA ASN A 291 15.29 -20.76 -8.36
C ASN A 291 13.99 -21.46 -7.95
N MET A 292 12.86 -20.78 -8.14
CA MET A 292 11.53 -21.23 -7.74
C MET A 292 10.86 -22.18 -8.76
N ASN A 293 11.47 -22.41 -9.92
CA ASN A 293 10.86 -23.14 -11.05
C ASN A 293 10.25 -24.50 -10.67
N HIS A 294 10.92 -25.28 -9.81
CA HIS A 294 10.43 -26.60 -9.38
C HIS A 294 9.09 -26.49 -8.64
N HIS A 295 8.99 -25.58 -7.67
CA HIS A 295 7.77 -25.42 -6.89
C HIS A 295 6.63 -24.80 -7.68
N ILE A 296 6.92 -23.84 -8.58
CA ILE A 296 5.90 -23.26 -9.47
C ILE A 296 5.36 -24.31 -10.46
N ASN A 297 6.22 -25.18 -11.00
CA ASN A 297 5.80 -26.32 -11.84
C ASN A 297 4.87 -27.29 -11.08
N ALA A 298 5.11 -27.51 -9.79
CA ALA A 298 4.29 -28.40 -8.94
C ALA A 298 2.97 -27.76 -8.48
N LEU A 299 2.98 -26.45 -8.19
CA LEU A 299 1.82 -25.70 -7.71
C LEU A 299 0.86 -25.24 -8.82
N GLN A 300 1.36 -25.15 -10.06
CA GLN A 300 0.59 -24.79 -11.26
C GLN A 300 -0.37 -23.58 -11.10
N PRO A 301 0.08 -22.44 -10.51
CA PRO A 301 -0.78 -21.26 -10.38
C PRO A 301 -1.15 -20.72 -11.77
N PHE A 302 -2.41 -20.33 -11.98
CA PHE A 302 -2.83 -19.80 -13.30
C PHE A 302 -2.15 -18.47 -13.63
N ARG A 303 -1.71 -17.73 -12.60
CA ARG A 303 -0.88 -16.53 -12.72
C ARG A 303 0.04 -16.42 -11.50
N TRP A 304 1.29 -16.09 -11.73
CA TRP A 304 2.31 -15.83 -10.73
C TRP A 304 2.83 -14.41 -10.96
N LYS A 305 2.54 -13.48 -10.04
CA LYS A 305 3.04 -12.10 -10.13
C LYS A 305 4.29 -11.93 -9.30
N CYS A 306 5.37 -11.51 -9.95
CA CYS A 306 6.66 -11.24 -9.32
C CYS A 306 6.88 -9.73 -9.31
N PHE A 307 6.61 -9.12 -8.17
CA PHE A 307 6.79 -7.69 -7.93
C PHE A 307 8.24 -7.39 -7.60
N GLN A 308 8.82 -6.34 -8.15
CA GLN A 308 10.03 -5.76 -7.56
C GLN A 308 9.68 -5.17 -6.20
N VAL A 309 10.58 -5.24 -5.22
CA VAL A 309 10.36 -4.61 -3.91
C VAL A 309 10.21 -3.09 -4.07
N LEU A 310 9.11 -2.55 -3.51
CA LEU A 310 8.77 -1.14 -3.58
C LEU A 310 8.89 -0.48 -2.20
N ILE A 311 9.54 0.68 -2.20
CA ILE A 311 9.56 1.60 -1.06
C ILE A 311 8.43 2.63 -1.25
N ILE A 312 7.52 2.71 -0.29
CA ILE A 312 6.43 3.69 -0.24
C ILE A 312 6.70 4.65 0.92
N PRO A 313 6.80 5.97 0.65
CA PRO A 313 7.10 6.94 1.68
C PRO A 313 6.09 7.00 2.84
N GLY A 314 6.59 7.00 4.06
CA GLY A 314 5.81 6.94 5.29
C GLY A 314 5.22 5.56 5.61
N GLU A 315 5.50 4.51 4.83
CA GLU A 315 5.09 3.12 5.12
C GLU A 315 6.29 2.23 5.45
N ASN A 316 7.34 2.26 4.62
CA ASN A 316 8.51 1.38 4.75
C ASN A 316 9.84 2.03 4.30
N ASP A 317 9.95 3.37 4.28
CA ASP A 317 11.07 4.12 3.72
C ASP A 317 12.14 4.57 4.72
N SER A 318 11.90 4.41 6.02
CA SER A 318 12.77 4.98 7.06
C SER A 318 12.93 4.04 8.27
N ALA A 319 13.73 4.45 9.27
CA ALA A 319 13.86 3.69 10.53
C ALA A 319 12.75 4.04 11.54
N GLU A 320 12.13 5.20 11.33
CA GLU A 320 11.06 5.82 12.11
C GLU A 320 9.67 5.30 11.67
N THR A 321 9.55 4.76 10.46
CA THR A 321 8.36 4.05 9.99
C THR A 321 8.19 2.68 10.65
N ILE A 322 6.95 2.17 10.68
CA ILE A 322 6.59 0.86 11.27
C ILE A 322 7.41 -0.30 10.66
N ARG A 323 7.97 -0.11 9.46
CA ARG A 323 8.88 -1.03 8.76
C ARG A 323 10.04 -0.25 8.15
N ASP A 324 11.17 -0.92 7.94
CA ASP A 324 12.27 -0.42 7.11
C ASP A 324 12.50 -1.42 5.95
N GLY A 325 12.04 -1.02 4.77
CA GLY A 325 12.17 -1.77 3.54
C GLY A 325 13.54 -1.61 2.86
N ARG A 326 14.37 -0.63 3.26
CA ARG A 326 15.59 -0.24 2.52
C ARG A 326 16.59 -1.37 2.41
N ARG A 327 16.75 -2.16 3.49
CA ARG A 327 17.62 -3.36 3.52
C ARG A 327 17.21 -4.48 2.56
N PHE A 328 16.02 -4.39 1.95
CA PHE A 328 15.50 -5.38 1.00
C PHE A 328 15.68 -4.97 -0.46
N ILE A 329 16.11 -3.73 -0.76
CA ILE A 329 16.18 -3.18 -2.12
C ILE A 329 17.11 -4.01 -3.04
N ILE A 330 16.68 -4.15 -4.29
CA ILE A 330 17.45 -4.69 -5.43
C ILE A 330 17.40 -3.72 -6.62
N THR A 331 18.44 -3.74 -7.44
CA THR A 331 18.50 -3.00 -8.71
C THR A 331 17.56 -3.61 -9.74
N ASP A 332 17.32 -2.87 -10.83
CA ASP A 332 16.55 -3.38 -11.97
C ASP A 332 17.26 -4.56 -12.66
N ASP A 333 18.60 -4.62 -12.66
CA ASP A 333 19.40 -5.73 -13.21
C ASP A 333 19.35 -7.01 -12.35
N GLU A 334 19.34 -6.85 -11.02
CA GLU A 334 19.13 -7.94 -10.06
C GLU A 334 17.70 -8.50 -10.20
N TYR A 335 16.71 -7.63 -10.39
CA TYR A 335 15.33 -8.01 -10.67
C TYR A 335 15.16 -8.70 -12.04
N GLU A 336 15.80 -8.19 -13.10
CA GLU A 336 15.80 -8.83 -14.42
C GLU A 336 16.55 -10.18 -14.40
N THR A 337 17.55 -10.33 -13.54
CA THR A 337 18.21 -11.63 -13.31
C THR A 337 17.22 -12.67 -12.75
N PHE A 338 16.39 -12.29 -11.79
CA PHE A 338 15.28 -13.14 -11.32
C PHE A 338 14.26 -13.43 -12.44
N CYS A 339 13.88 -12.43 -13.23
CA CYS A 339 12.92 -12.60 -14.33
C CYS A 339 13.43 -13.57 -15.41
N ARG A 340 14.68 -13.39 -15.85
CA ARG A 340 15.37 -14.25 -16.82
C ARG A 340 15.52 -15.70 -16.35
N MET A 341 15.68 -15.93 -15.04
CA MET A 341 15.71 -17.28 -14.44
C MET A 341 14.34 -18.01 -14.52
N HIS A 342 13.24 -17.25 -14.56
CA HIS A 342 11.87 -17.78 -14.49
C HIS A 342 11.06 -17.63 -15.78
N ARG A 343 11.62 -17.02 -16.83
CA ARG A 343 10.96 -16.70 -18.11
C ARG A 343 10.25 -17.86 -18.85
N GLN A 344 10.53 -19.11 -18.49
CA GLN A 344 9.86 -20.30 -19.07
C GLN A 344 8.52 -20.63 -18.38
N GLN A 345 8.22 -20.04 -17.22
CA GLN A 345 7.00 -20.27 -16.47
C GLN A 345 5.81 -19.59 -17.17
N LYS A 346 4.89 -20.37 -17.75
CA LYS A 346 3.73 -19.88 -18.52
C LYS A 346 2.81 -18.93 -17.74
N SER A 347 2.84 -18.97 -16.42
CA SER A 347 2.03 -18.14 -15.52
C SER A 347 2.75 -16.87 -15.03
N PHE A 348 4.05 -16.73 -15.30
CA PHE A 348 4.89 -15.64 -14.79
C PHE A 348 4.51 -14.28 -15.38
N VAL A 349 4.42 -13.28 -14.51
CA VAL A 349 4.22 -11.87 -14.86
C VAL A 349 5.13 -11.01 -13.99
N ALA A 350 6.13 -10.41 -14.62
CA ALA A 350 6.97 -9.38 -14.02
C ALA A 350 6.18 -8.08 -13.80
N GLU A 351 6.25 -7.52 -12.60
CA GLU A 351 5.84 -6.14 -12.31
C GLU A 351 7.01 -5.40 -11.65
N PRO A 352 7.90 -4.77 -12.45
CA PRO A 352 8.92 -3.85 -11.92
C PRO A 352 8.29 -2.56 -11.39
N ASN A 353 9.02 -1.85 -10.54
CA ASN A 353 8.57 -0.64 -9.84
C ASN A 353 8.03 0.43 -10.80
N ARG A 354 8.64 0.58 -11.98
CA ARG A 354 8.21 1.49 -13.06
C ARG A 354 6.79 1.25 -13.59
N LEU A 355 6.25 0.03 -13.46
CA LEU A 355 4.87 -0.29 -13.81
C LEU A 355 3.93 -0.25 -12.61
N MET A 356 4.40 -0.58 -11.41
CA MET A 356 3.58 -0.65 -10.19
C MET A 356 3.06 0.72 -9.73
N ALA A 357 3.92 1.75 -9.72
CA ALA A 357 3.69 3.02 -9.02
C ALA A 357 2.55 3.91 -9.54
N ARG A 358 1.87 3.56 -10.63
CA ARG A 358 0.79 4.39 -11.25
C ARG A 358 -0.53 3.64 -11.46
N SER A 359 -0.51 2.32 -11.31
CA SER A 359 -1.37 1.43 -12.09
C SER A 359 -2.33 0.59 -11.25
N TYR A 360 -2.30 0.77 -9.94
CA TYR A 360 -3.18 0.11 -8.96
C TYR A 360 -4.10 1.16 -8.32
N LEU A 361 -5.40 1.04 -8.59
CA LEU A 361 -6.40 1.77 -7.81
C LEU A 361 -6.58 1.05 -6.46
N ILE A 362 -6.05 1.66 -5.40
CA ILE A 362 -6.14 1.15 -4.02
C ILE A 362 -7.13 2.00 -3.25
N LEU A 363 -8.05 1.33 -2.56
CA LEU A 363 -9.05 1.89 -1.66
C LEU A 363 -8.68 1.46 -0.23
N ASP A 364 -8.51 2.42 0.68
CA ASP A 364 -8.05 2.18 2.04
C ASP A 364 -9.17 1.75 3.01
N GLU A 365 -8.83 1.58 4.29
CA GLU A 365 -9.75 1.07 5.31
C GLU A 365 -10.94 2.02 5.61
N TYR A 366 -10.84 3.30 5.26
CA TYR A 366 -11.90 4.32 5.36
C TYR A 366 -12.67 4.52 4.03
N MET A 367 -12.41 3.66 3.04
CA MET A 367 -12.91 3.77 1.67
C MET A 367 -12.48 5.06 0.95
N ARG A 368 -11.25 5.51 1.19
CA ARG A 368 -10.58 6.59 0.44
C ARG A 368 -9.66 6.00 -0.62
N PHE A 369 -9.50 6.64 -1.78
CA PHE A 369 -8.47 6.24 -2.72
C PHE A 369 -7.09 6.72 -2.26
N LEU A 370 -6.07 5.90 -2.42
CA LEU A 370 -4.67 6.29 -2.25
C LEU A 370 -4.15 6.94 -3.54
N ASP A 371 -3.42 8.05 -3.41
CA ASP A 371 -2.67 8.66 -4.51
C ASP A 371 -1.40 7.84 -4.82
N LYS A 372 -0.82 8.04 -6.01
CA LYS A 372 0.32 7.28 -6.55
C LYS A 372 1.52 7.15 -5.59
N ASP A 373 1.76 8.19 -4.78
CA ASP A 373 2.92 8.29 -3.87
C ASP A 373 2.63 7.70 -2.48
N GLY A 374 1.43 7.13 -2.25
CA GLY A 374 0.96 6.60 -0.96
C GLY A 374 0.69 7.65 0.14
N ARG A 375 1.29 8.85 0.02
CA ARG A 375 1.26 9.95 1.00
C ARG A 375 -0.10 10.68 1.11
N ARG A 376 -0.91 10.67 0.05
CA ARG A 376 -2.19 11.40 0.00
C ARG A 376 -3.35 10.44 -0.17
N THR A 377 -4.47 10.75 0.48
CA THR A 377 -5.75 10.07 0.25
C THR A 377 -6.77 11.06 -0.33
N SER A 378 -7.78 10.55 -1.03
CA SER A 378 -9.02 11.31 -1.27
C SER A 378 -9.82 11.48 0.03
N ASP A 379 -10.91 12.24 -0.03
CA ASP A 379 -12.04 12.06 0.92
C ASP A 379 -12.67 10.67 0.71
N SER A 380 -13.50 10.16 1.64
CA SER A 380 -14.14 8.85 1.46
C SER A 380 -15.14 8.86 0.31
N ILE A 381 -15.18 7.78 -0.47
CA ILE A 381 -16.22 7.61 -1.51
C ILE A 381 -17.64 7.62 -0.92
N LEU A 382 -17.77 7.32 0.38
CA LEU A 382 -19.03 7.33 1.12
C LEU A 382 -19.55 8.76 1.37
N ASP A 383 -18.64 9.74 1.46
CA ASP A 383 -18.96 11.11 1.87
C ASP A 383 -18.98 12.06 0.65
N VAL A 384 -18.10 11.84 -0.34
CA VAL A 384 -18.00 12.71 -1.54
C VAL A 384 -18.41 12.04 -2.86
N GLY A 385 -18.65 10.72 -2.85
CA GLY A 385 -18.93 9.94 -4.05
C GLY A 385 -17.68 9.62 -4.89
N VAL A 386 -17.72 8.47 -5.57
CA VAL A 386 -16.57 7.88 -6.28
C VAL A 386 -15.91 8.84 -7.27
N GLN A 387 -16.67 9.64 -8.03
CA GLN A 387 -16.05 10.51 -9.04
C GLN A 387 -15.25 11.67 -8.44
N LYS A 388 -15.75 12.30 -7.36
CA LYS A 388 -15.01 13.39 -6.70
C LYS A 388 -13.76 12.86 -6.00
N ALA A 389 -13.84 11.64 -5.45
CA ALA A 389 -12.69 10.93 -4.86
C ALA A 389 -11.65 10.48 -5.91
N LEU A 390 -12.06 9.98 -7.07
CA LEU A 390 -11.16 9.66 -8.18
C LEU A 390 -10.46 10.92 -8.72
N ASN A 391 -11.23 11.99 -8.94
CA ASN A 391 -10.72 13.25 -9.50
C ASN A 391 -9.72 13.98 -8.57
N SER A 392 -9.53 13.55 -7.32
CA SER A 392 -8.55 14.12 -6.38
C SER A 392 -7.26 13.30 -6.20
N VAL A 393 -7.13 12.15 -6.88
CA VAL A 393 -5.92 11.31 -6.91
C VAL A 393 -5.39 11.12 -8.34
N GLN A 394 -4.09 10.84 -8.50
CA GLN A 394 -3.46 10.65 -9.81
C GLN A 394 -3.49 9.18 -10.25
N TRP A 395 -4.68 8.66 -10.57
CA TRP A 395 -4.83 7.32 -11.17
C TRP A 395 -4.53 7.31 -12.68
N ASP A 396 -3.66 6.40 -13.11
CA ASP A 396 -3.28 6.19 -14.50
C ASP A 396 -3.98 4.94 -15.08
N GLU A 397 -5.06 5.18 -15.82
CA GLU A 397 -5.85 4.15 -16.52
C GLU A 397 -5.03 3.46 -17.63
N GLN A 398 -4.09 4.17 -18.28
CA GLN A 398 -3.26 3.59 -19.33
C GLN A 398 -2.22 2.62 -18.73
N ALA A 399 -1.53 3.02 -17.65
CA ALA A 399 -0.62 2.13 -16.94
C ALA A 399 -1.32 0.89 -16.34
N PHE A 400 -2.62 0.98 -16.02
CA PHE A 400 -3.42 -0.20 -15.64
C PHE A 400 -3.62 -1.19 -16.80
N VAL A 401 -3.79 -0.71 -18.04
CA VAL A 401 -3.90 -1.57 -19.23
C VAL A 401 -2.54 -2.16 -19.61
N GLU A 402 -1.50 -1.34 -19.71
CA GLU A 402 -0.16 -1.73 -20.22
C GLU A 402 0.47 -2.90 -19.43
N ARG A 403 0.24 -2.99 -18.12
CA ARG A 403 0.73 -4.11 -17.28
C ARG A 403 -0.10 -5.41 -17.36
N GLY A 404 -1.04 -5.51 -18.30
CA GLY A 404 -1.99 -6.62 -18.37
C GLY A 404 -2.88 -6.69 -17.12
N GLY A 405 -3.40 -5.53 -16.68
CA GLY A 405 -4.40 -5.42 -15.61
C GLY A 405 -5.76 -6.01 -16.01
N ILE A 406 -6.06 -5.98 -17.31
CA ILE A 406 -7.17 -6.71 -17.95
C ILE A 406 -6.69 -8.12 -18.35
N TYR A 407 -7.46 -9.14 -17.98
CA TYR A 407 -7.22 -10.56 -18.27
C TYR A 407 -8.48 -11.37 -17.94
N ASP A 408 -8.51 -12.67 -18.28
CA ASP A 408 -9.57 -13.58 -17.82
C ASP A 408 -9.50 -13.78 -16.29
N TRP A 409 -10.23 -12.90 -15.60
CA TRP A 409 -10.31 -12.79 -14.15
C TRP A 409 -11.53 -13.49 -13.53
N SER A 410 -12.46 -13.90 -14.37
CA SER A 410 -13.67 -14.64 -14.03
C SER A 410 -13.36 -16.12 -13.89
N ARG A 411 -14.14 -16.87 -13.11
CA ARG A 411 -14.33 -18.29 -13.44
C ARG A 411 -15.24 -18.40 -14.67
N GLY A 412 -14.91 -19.32 -15.58
CA GLY A 412 -15.87 -19.72 -16.60
C GLY A 412 -17.13 -20.24 -15.92
N LYS A 413 -18.32 -19.86 -16.40
CA LYS A 413 -19.55 -20.47 -15.92
C LYS A 413 -19.59 -21.93 -16.39
N THR A 414 -19.23 -22.85 -15.50
CA THR A 414 -19.75 -24.21 -15.60
C THR A 414 -21.27 -24.08 -15.56
N MET A 415 -21.93 -24.28 -16.70
CA MET A 415 -23.38 -24.32 -16.71
C MET A 415 -23.79 -25.56 -15.93
N CYS A 416 -24.57 -25.38 -14.86
CA CYS A 416 -25.31 -26.48 -14.26
C CYS A 416 -26.49 -26.86 -15.17
N SER A 417 -26.18 -27.32 -16.38
CA SER A 417 -27.09 -28.16 -17.16
C SER A 417 -27.26 -29.46 -16.39
N SER A 418 -28.41 -29.63 -15.78
CA SER A 418 -28.78 -30.83 -15.06
C SER A 418 -28.95 -31.99 -16.04
N GLU A 419 -28.01 -32.93 -16.05
CA GLU A 419 -28.35 -34.35 -16.24
C GLU A 419 -27.25 -35.27 -15.70
N ARG A 420 -27.67 -36.41 -15.14
CA ARG A 420 -26.79 -37.52 -14.77
C ARG A 420 -26.96 -38.61 -15.82
N SER A 421 -25.95 -38.83 -16.65
CA SER A 421 -25.79 -40.04 -17.45
C SER A 421 -24.31 -40.23 -17.79
N GLY A 422 -23.89 -41.48 -18.05
CA GLY A 422 -22.50 -41.80 -18.45
C GLY A 422 -21.49 -41.85 -17.30
N LEU A 423 -21.37 -43.03 -16.68
CA LEU A 423 -20.05 -43.55 -16.33
C LEU A 423 -19.40 -44.04 -17.63
N ASP A 424 -18.14 -43.71 -17.88
CA ASP A 424 -17.20 -44.65 -18.52
C ASP A 424 -15.74 -44.21 -18.30
N TRP A 425 -14.83 -45.20 -18.17
CA TRP A 425 -13.36 -45.10 -18.00
C TRP A 425 -12.84 -44.35 -16.76
#